data_AF-A0A820E5L5-F1
#
_entry.id   AF-A0A820E5L5-F1
#
_cell.length_a   1.000
_cell.length_b   1.000
_cell.length_c   1.000
_cell.angle_alpha   90.00
_cell.angle_beta   90.00
_cell.angle_gamma   90.00
#
_symmetry.space_group_name_H-M   'P 1'
#
loop_
_entity.id
_entity.type
_entity.pdbx_description
1 polymer ?
#
loop_
_entity_poly.entity_id
_entity_poly.type
_entity_poly.pdbx_seq_one_letter_code
_entity_poly.pdbx_strand_id
1 'polypeptide(L)'
;MKLSSRWSLLARQFNSKVCDQQLQRFIHHIRFASQNVKPESTEEHQLSYTLSNGNFTFKQRQFYEDNGFIIIRKLISSSALERFRKRFQDVCDGKIHVPDMTIVKDVAYAKSQAALEEKTINRIQDFTLDDEFFKYCCLPGLVRCVENFTGPNIMAIHTMLINKPPDAGKKTSRHPLHQDLYFFPMRPVNRIVCSWTAMEHTYRDNGCLVVLPGTHKGKMEQHIYPDWE
;
A
#
# COMPACT_ATOMS: atom_id res chain seq x y z
N MET A 1 -19.16 -1.83 -24.31
CA MET A 1 -18.65 -2.40 -23.05
C MET A 1 -17.41 -1.60 -22.65
N LYS A 2 -17.47 -0.74 -21.62
CA LYS A 2 -16.31 0.08 -21.20
C LYS A 2 -15.33 -0.81 -20.44
N LEU A 3 -14.27 -1.25 -21.12
CA LEU A 3 -13.11 -1.92 -20.54
C LEU A 3 -12.26 -0.85 -19.83
N SER A 4 -12.45 -0.65 -18.52
CA SER A 4 -11.62 0.28 -17.74
C SER A 4 -10.48 -0.45 -17.04
N SER A 5 -9.26 0.05 -17.24
CA SER A 5 -8.09 -0.11 -16.38
C SER A 5 -8.41 0.39 -14.96
N ARG A 6 -7.72 -0.08 -13.92
CA ARG A 6 -8.05 0.20 -12.51
C ARG A 6 -6.87 0.43 -11.61
N TRP A 7 -6.87 1.59 -10.99
CA TRP A 7 -5.76 2.12 -10.21
C TRP A 7 -5.85 1.78 -8.71
N SER A 8 -4.73 1.36 -8.13
CA SER A 8 -4.54 1.42 -6.69
C SER A 8 -3.09 1.71 -6.32
N LEU A 9 -2.89 2.47 -5.24
CA LEU A 9 -1.58 2.71 -4.64
C LEU A 9 -1.41 1.80 -3.43
N LEU A 10 -0.24 1.20 -3.32
CA LEU A 10 0.17 0.37 -2.22
C LEU A 10 1.55 0.82 -1.72
N ALA A 11 1.65 1.14 -0.44
CA ALA A 11 2.93 1.38 0.21
C ALA A 11 3.00 0.56 1.49
N ARG A 12 4.10 -0.19 1.66
CA ARG A 12 4.41 -0.89 2.89
C ARG A 12 5.35 -0.05 3.73
N GLN A 13 5.10 -0.02 5.03
CA GLN A 13 5.86 0.77 5.97
C GLN A 13 6.27 -0.03 7.22
N PHE A 14 7.46 0.25 7.77
CA PHE A 14 8.04 -0.44 8.94
C PHE A 14 8.76 0.56 9.90
N ASN A 15 9.02 0.13 11.15
CA ASN A 15 9.76 0.92 12.15
C ASN A 15 11.28 0.84 11.98
N SER A 16 11.95 1.90 11.53
CA SER A 16 13.42 1.91 11.45
C SER A 16 14.04 2.28 12.80
N LYS A 17 14.45 1.30 13.60
CA LYS A 17 15.49 1.49 14.65
C LYS A 17 16.88 1.06 14.21
N VAL A 18 17.06 0.61 12.97
CA VAL A 18 18.35 0.17 12.45
C VAL A 18 18.52 0.69 11.03
N CYS A 19 19.57 1.50 10.85
CA CYS A 19 20.39 1.74 9.66
C CYS A 19 20.72 3.24 9.50
N ASP A 20 21.60 3.73 10.36
CA ASP A 20 22.38 4.94 10.12
C ASP A 20 23.29 4.71 8.90
N GLN A 21 23.00 5.42 7.79
CA GLN A 21 24.01 6.09 6.93
C GLN A 21 23.47 6.67 5.60
N GLN A 22 22.17 6.63 5.30
CA GLN A 22 21.63 7.29 4.09
C GLN A 22 20.61 8.40 4.33
N LEU A 23 20.54 8.93 5.57
CA LEU A 23 19.49 9.86 6.01
C LEU A 23 19.97 11.32 6.18
N GLN A 24 20.92 11.79 5.38
CA GLN A 24 21.45 13.16 5.45
C GLN A 24 20.95 14.09 4.32
N ARG A 25 19.93 13.72 3.54
CA ARG A 25 19.41 14.60 2.46
C ARG A 25 17.96 15.10 2.60
N PHE A 26 17.21 14.71 3.63
CA PHE A 26 15.79 15.10 3.71
C PHE A 26 15.25 15.45 5.11
N ILE A 27 16.09 15.93 6.03
CA ILE A 27 15.60 16.49 7.30
C ILE A 27 15.96 17.97 7.38
N HIS A 28 15.01 18.85 7.03
CA HIS A 28 15.03 20.19 7.59
C HIS A 28 13.67 20.78 8.01
N HIS A 29 12.52 20.10 7.90
CA HIS A 29 11.24 20.77 8.21
C HIS A 29 10.19 19.90 8.93
N ILE A 30 10.55 19.30 10.07
CA ILE A 30 9.56 18.90 11.08
C ILE A 30 10.11 19.27 12.48
N ARG A 31 9.63 20.38 13.04
CA ARG A 31 9.78 20.68 14.47
C ARG A 31 8.77 19.83 15.24
N PHE A 32 9.24 18.86 16.02
CA PHE A 32 8.40 18.11 16.94
C PHE A 32 8.14 18.95 18.21
N ALA A 33 6.86 19.21 18.50
CA ALA A 33 6.46 19.68 19.82
C ALA A 33 6.41 18.47 20.76
N SER A 34 7.28 18.46 21.75
CA SER A 34 7.23 17.50 22.85
C SER A 34 6.01 17.80 23.72
N GLN A 35 5.10 16.84 23.87
CA GLN A 35 4.07 16.87 24.91
C GLN A 35 4.22 15.65 25.80
N ASN A 36 4.42 15.92 27.08
CA ASN A 36 4.44 14.94 28.17
C ASN A 36 3.04 14.33 28.33
N VAL A 37 2.91 13.04 28.09
CA VAL A 37 1.67 12.28 28.37
C VAL A 37 1.79 11.65 29.76
N LYS A 38 0.85 11.98 30.65
CA LYS A 38 0.71 11.33 31.97
C LYS A 38 0.18 9.90 31.80
N PRO A 39 0.56 8.95 32.68
CA PRO A 39 0.07 7.59 32.60
C PRO A 39 -1.36 7.53 33.13
N GLU A 40 -2.31 7.18 32.27
CA GLU A 40 -3.67 6.84 32.67
C GLU A 40 -3.77 5.32 32.82
N SER A 41 -4.11 4.87 34.02
CA SER A 41 -4.20 3.47 34.41
C SER A 41 -5.64 2.96 34.30
N THR A 42 -5.90 2.02 33.39
CA THR A 42 -6.92 0.96 33.53
C THR A 42 -6.75 -0.02 32.36
N GLU A 43 -6.33 -1.25 32.67
CA GLU A 43 -6.42 -2.49 31.86
C GLU A 43 -6.66 -2.34 30.32
N GLU A 44 -5.80 -1.63 29.60
CA GLU A 44 -5.62 -1.93 28.17
C GLU A 44 -4.92 -3.29 28.12
N HIS A 45 -5.68 -4.37 27.86
CA HIS A 45 -5.05 -5.61 27.40
C HIS A 45 -4.07 -5.26 26.29
N GLN A 46 -2.80 -5.62 26.48
CA GLN A 46 -1.71 -5.17 25.63
C GLN A 46 -1.96 -5.66 24.20
N LEU A 47 -2.44 -4.77 23.33
CA LEU A 47 -2.72 -5.06 21.93
C LEU A 47 -1.41 -5.38 21.19
N SER A 48 -1.42 -6.43 20.38
CA SER A 48 -0.19 -7.00 19.79
C SER A 48 0.19 -6.33 18.48
N TYR A 49 -0.79 -5.94 17.67
CA TYR A 49 -0.62 -5.43 16.32
C TYR A 49 -0.74 -3.91 16.24
N THR A 50 -1.34 -3.25 17.24
CA THR A 50 -1.50 -1.80 17.27
C THR A 50 -0.96 -1.15 18.56
N LEU A 51 -0.45 0.06 18.41
CA LEU A 51 0.08 0.93 19.45
C LEU A 51 -0.95 2.00 19.84
N SER A 52 -0.83 2.55 21.05
CA SER A 52 -1.72 3.58 21.59
C SER A 52 -1.32 5.02 21.23
N ASN A 53 -0.23 5.21 20.49
CA ASN A 53 0.34 6.52 20.18
C ASN A 53 -0.23 7.18 18.91
N GLY A 54 -1.12 6.50 18.18
CA GLY A 54 -1.70 7.01 16.94
C GLY A 54 -3.12 7.55 17.10
N ASN A 55 -3.80 7.74 15.97
CA ASN A 55 -5.13 8.36 15.91
C ASN A 55 -6.31 7.36 15.95
N PHE A 56 -6.06 6.06 16.12
CA PHE A 56 -7.14 5.07 16.17
C PHE A 56 -7.78 4.98 17.55
N THR A 57 -9.10 4.93 17.58
CA THR A 57 -9.86 4.60 18.78
C THR A 57 -9.56 3.17 19.23
N PHE A 58 -9.77 2.88 20.52
CA PHE A 58 -9.64 1.51 21.02
C PHE A 58 -10.48 0.50 20.22
N LYS A 59 -11.72 0.85 19.84
CA LYS A 59 -12.58 -0.01 19.01
C LYS A 59 -11.98 -0.31 17.63
N GLN A 60 -11.34 0.67 17.00
CA GLN A 60 -10.65 0.48 15.72
C GLN A 60 -9.42 -0.41 15.88
N ARG A 61 -8.64 -0.18 16.95
CA ARG A 61 -7.49 -1.02 17.30
C ARG A 61 -7.93 -2.47 17.54
N GLN A 62 -8.94 -2.68 18.39
CA GLN A 62 -9.52 -3.99 18.65
C GLN A 62 -10.05 -4.66 17.38
N PHE A 63 -10.73 -3.92 16.50
CA PHE A 63 -11.15 -4.46 15.20
C PHE A 63 -9.96 -4.97 14.38
N TYR A 64 -8.86 -4.23 14.33
CA TYR A 64 -7.65 -4.68 13.64
C TYR A 64 -7.04 -5.91 14.31
N GLU A 65 -6.97 -5.94 15.63
CA GLU A 65 -6.48 -7.11 16.38
C GLU A 65 -7.29 -8.36 16.06
N ASP A 66 -8.60 -8.24 15.86
CA ASP A 66 -9.45 -9.40 15.55
C ASP A 66 -9.37 -9.81 14.08
N ASN A 67 -9.26 -8.84 13.17
CA ASN A 67 -9.50 -9.06 11.75
C ASN A 67 -8.22 -8.99 10.88
N GLY A 68 -7.18 -8.28 11.31
CA GLY A 68 -5.93 -8.10 10.57
C GLY A 68 -6.00 -7.06 9.46
N PHE A 69 -7.08 -6.29 9.39
CA PHE A 69 -7.25 -5.18 8.45
C PHE A 69 -8.13 -4.10 9.08
N ILE A 70 -8.09 -2.90 8.51
CA ILE A 70 -9.00 -1.80 8.86
C ILE A 70 -9.29 -0.94 7.63
N ILE A 71 -10.51 -0.41 7.54
CA ILE A 71 -10.93 0.45 6.42
C ILE A 71 -11.12 1.87 6.94
N ILE A 72 -10.30 2.80 6.44
CA ILE A 72 -10.44 4.23 6.71
C ILE A 72 -11.05 4.91 5.48
N ARG A 73 -12.33 5.24 5.57
CA ARG A 73 -13.09 5.81 4.45
C ARG A 73 -12.67 7.26 4.20
N LYS A 74 -12.59 7.64 2.92
CA LYS A 74 -12.27 9.02 2.48
C LYS A 74 -10.96 9.57 3.08
N LEU A 75 -9.98 8.71 3.36
CA LEU A 75 -8.70 9.11 3.94
C LEU A 75 -7.90 10.02 2.99
N ILE A 76 -7.95 9.73 1.69
CA ILE A 76 -7.23 10.45 0.65
C ILE A 76 -8.23 11.30 -0.14
N SER A 77 -7.93 12.59 -0.31
CA SER A 77 -8.82 13.51 -1.02
C SER A 77 -8.90 13.18 -2.50
N SER A 78 -10.06 13.48 -3.11
CA SER A 78 -10.24 13.30 -4.56
C SER A 78 -9.20 14.08 -5.38
N SER A 79 -8.78 15.27 -4.90
CA SER A 79 -7.74 16.06 -5.53
C SER A 79 -6.37 15.38 -5.51
N ALA A 80 -5.99 14.73 -4.41
CA ALA A 80 -4.74 13.97 -4.33
C ALA A 80 -4.80 12.73 -5.23
N LEU A 81 -5.93 12.02 -5.23
CA LEU A 81 -6.14 10.87 -6.13
C LEU A 81 -6.00 11.26 -7.60
N GLU A 82 -6.54 12.42 -7.99
CA GLU A 82 -6.46 12.90 -9.36
C GLU A 82 -5.03 13.23 -9.78
N ARG A 83 -4.21 13.81 -8.89
CA ARG A 83 -2.78 14.01 -9.16
C ARG A 83 -2.06 12.70 -9.43
N PHE A 84 -2.32 11.66 -8.63
CA PHE A 84 -1.71 10.35 -8.84
C PHE A 84 -2.18 9.69 -10.15
N ARG A 85 -3.47 9.83 -10.51
CA ARG A 85 -3.98 9.35 -11.82
C ARG A 85 -3.29 10.07 -12.97
N LYS A 86 -3.17 11.40 -12.89
CA LYS A 86 -2.47 12.18 -13.90
C LYS A 86 -0.99 11.79 -14.00
N ARG A 87 -0.30 11.64 -12.87
CA ARG A 87 1.11 11.19 -12.87
C ARG A 87 1.25 9.84 -13.56
N PHE A 88 0.35 8.92 -13.26
CA PHE A 88 0.33 7.61 -13.91
C PHE A 88 0.11 7.72 -15.43
N GLN A 89 -0.81 8.58 -15.88
CA GLN A 89 -1.00 8.84 -17.31
C GLN A 89 0.28 9.40 -17.94
N ASP A 90 0.95 10.34 -17.28
CA ASP A 90 2.19 10.92 -17.77
C ASP A 90 3.33 9.87 -17.86
N VAL A 91 3.35 8.85 -16.99
CA VAL A 91 4.25 7.68 -17.12
C VAL A 91 3.85 6.80 -18.30
N CYS A 92 2.55 6.58 -18.53
CA CYS A 92 2.08 5.82 -19.69
C CYS A 92 2.48 6.45 -20.99
N ASP A 93 2.25 7.76 -21.12
CA ASP A 93 2.57 8.55 -22.31
C ASP A 93 4.08 8.74 -22.54
N GLY A 94 4.94 8.11 -21.72
CA GLY A 94 6.39 8.22 -21.80
C GLY A 94 6.96 9.61 -21.45
N LYS A 95 6.15 10.51 -20.88
CA LYS A 95 6.58 11.88 -20.51
C LYS A 95 7.49 11.88 -19.28
N ILE A 96 7.38 10.85 -18.45
CA ILE A 96 8.09 10.71 -17.19
C ILE A 96 8.90 9.42 -17.21
N HIS A 97 10.18 9.57 -16.92
CA HIS A 97 11.08 8.46 -16.64
C HIS A 97 11.69 8.66 -15.26
N VAL A 98 11.60 7.64 -14.42
CA VAL A 98 12.15 7.65 -13.06
C VAL A 98 13.15 6.51 -12.97
N PRO A 99 14.41 6.77 -12.54
CA PRO A 99 15.38 5.72 -12.28
C PRO A 99 14.83 4.68 -11.31
N ASP A 100 15.19 3.41 -11.52
CA ASP A 100 14.84 2.26 -10.68
C ASP A 100 13.34 1.93 -10.56
N MET A 101 12.46 2.73 -11.17
CA MET A 101 11.03 2.44 -11.22
C MET A 101 10.74 1.29 -12.21
N THR A 102 10.23 0.18 -11.68
CA THR A 102 9.91 -1.00 -12.49
C THR A 102 8.52 -0.87 -13.11
N ILE A 103 8.44 -0.90 -14.44
CA ILE A 103 7.16 -0.90 -15.18
C ILE A 103 6.90 -2.30 -15.71
N VAL A 104 5.85 -2.95 -15.20
CA VAL A 104 5.40 -4.26 -15.68
C VAL A 104 4.32 -4.05 -16.73
N LYS A 105 4.50 -4.68 -17.89
CA LYS A 105 3.54 -4.66 -19.00
C LYS A 105 2.94 -6.04 -19.20
N ASP A 106 1.63 -6.10 -19.44
CA ASP A 106 0.95 -7.34 -19.79
C ASP A 106 1.23 -7.71 -21.26
N VAL A 107 1.94 -8.82 -21.46
CA VAL A 107 2.40 -9.30 -22.77
C VAL A 107 1.22 -9.63 -23.70
N ALA A 108 0.04 -9.94 -23.16
CA ALA A 108 -1.15 -10.23 -23.95
C ALA A 108 -1.65 -8.99 -24.72
N TYR A 109 -1.46 -7.79 -24.16
CA TYR A 109 -1.85 -6.52 -24.79
C TYR A 109 -0.70 -5.85 -25.56
N ALA A 110 0.55 -6.16 -25.21
CA ALA A 110 1.73 -5.63 -25.90
C ALA A 110 1.84 -6.06 -27.38
N LYS A 111 1.19 -7.16 -27.77
CA LYS A 111 1.20 -7.67 -29.17
C LYS A 111 0.22 -6.95 -30.10
N SER A 112 -0.71 -6.13 -29.58
CA SER A 112 -1.60 -5.33 -30.42
C SER A 112 -1.04 -3.91 -30.60
N GLN A 113 -0.63 -3.55 -31.82
CA GLN A 113 -0.09 -2.21 -32.16
C GLN A 113 -1.08 -1.04 -31.95
N ALA A 114 -2.30 -1.30 -31.47
CA ALA A 114 -3.35 -0.32 -31.23
C ALA A 114 -3.73 -0.15 -29.74
N ALA A 115 -3.00 -0.78 -28.81
CA ALA A 115 -3.29 -0.62 -27.38
C ALA A 115 -2.71 0.70 -26.86
N LEU A 116 -3.58 1.58 -26.35
CA LEU A 116 -3.21 2.70 -25.49
C LEU A 116 -2.20 2.21 -24.44
N GLU A 117 -1.07 2.91 -24.27
CA GLU A 117 0.03 2.50 -23.37
C GLU A 117 -0.47 2.22 -21.94
N GLU A 118 -1.48 2.98 -21.50
CA GLU A 118 -2.21 2.80 -20.24
C GLU A 118 -2.76 1.38 -20.03
N LYS A 119 -3.30 0.75 -21.08
CA LYS A 119 -3.87 -0.61 -21.00
C LYS A 119 -2.79 -1.70 -21.01
N THR A 120 -1.57 -1.34 -21.39
CA THR A 120 -0.45 -2.29 -21.42
C THR A 120 0.28 -2.35 -20.09
N ILE A 121 0.38 -1.24 -19.36
CA ILE A 121 1.05 -1.18 -18.06
C ILE A 121 0.09 -1.70 -16.99
N ASN A 122 0.39 -2.87 -16.42
CA ASN A 122 -0.45 -3.50 -15.39
C ASN A 122 0.02 -3.17 -13.96
N ARG A 123 1.28 -2.75 -13.80
CA ARG A 123 1.86 -2.43 -12.50
C ARG A 123 3.08 -1.53 -12.67
N ILE A 124 3.22 -0.59 -11.74
CA ILE A 124 4.47 0.12 -11.45
C ILE A 124 4.93 -0.31 -10.06
N GLN A 125 6.22 -0.55 -9.89
CA GLN A 125 6.85 -0.81 -8.59
C GLN A 125 8.01 0.15 -8.37
N ASP A 126 8.45 0.28 -7.11
CA ASP A 126 9.67 1.00 -6.72
C ASP A 126 9.66 2.49 -7.09
N PHE A 127 8.48 3.11 -7.02
CA PHE A 127 8.30 4.55 -7.32
C PHE A 127 8.83 5.49 -6.21
N THR A 128 9.71 5.01 -5.33
CA THR A 128 10.21 5.78 -4.18
C THR A 128 10.95 7.05 -4.60
N LEU A 129 11.57 7.05 -5.79
CA LEU A 129 12.26 8.20 -6.37
C LEU A 129 11.35 9.09 -7.23
N ASP A 130 10.06 8.75 -7.38
CA ASP A 130 9.10 9.59 -8.10
C ASP A 130 8.51 10.65 -7.15
N ASP A 131 8.78 11.92 -7.42
CA ASP A 131 8.35 13.03 -6.56
C ASP A 131 6.82 13.13 -6.37
N GLU A 132 6.01 12.69 -7.33
CA GLU A 132 4.56 12.79 -7.21
C GLU A 132 3.95 11.53 -6.59
N PHE A 133 4.36 10.33 -6.98
CA PHE A 133 3.89 9.10 -6.36
C PHE A 133 4.37 8.97 -4.92
N PHE A 134 5.62 9.37 -4.61
CA PHE A 134 6.14 9.26 -3.25
C PHE A 134 5.38 10.15 -2.26
N LYS A 135 4.75 11.25 -2.72
CA LYS A 135 3.86 12.06 -1.88
C LYS A 135 2.73 11.24 -1.26
N TYR A 136 2.29 10.13 -1.87
CA TYR A 136 1.34 9.19 -1.26
C TYR A 136 1.81 8.72 0.11
N CYS A 137 3.07 8.28 0.20
CA CYS A 137 3.68 7.77 1.43
C CYS A 137 3.79 8.86 2.51
N CYS A 138 3.87 10.12 2.10
CA CYS A 138 4.01 11.29 2.97
C CYS A 138 2.67 11.98 3.31
N LEU A 139 1.53 11.48 2.86
CA LEU A 139 0.24 12.11 3.14
C LEU A 139 -0.03 12.12 4.65
N PRO A 140 -0.26 13.29 5.29
CA PRO A 140 -0.36 13.37 6.76
C PRO A 140 -1.44 12.48 7.37
N GLY A 141 -2.59 12.34 6.69
CA GLY A 141 -3.66 11.44 7.11
C GLY A 141 -3.22 9.98 7.10
N LEU A 142 -2.46 9.57 6.08
CA LEU A 142 -1.96 8.21 5.95
C LEU A 142 -0.87 7.92 6.99
N VAL A 143 0.11 8.81 7.13
CA VAL A 143 1.20 8.69 8.10
C VAL A 143 0.64 8.50 9.51
N ARG A 144 -0.33 9.33 9.93
CA ARG A 144 -0.99 9.19 11.24
C ARG A 144 -1.67 7.83 11.43
N CYS A 145 -2.26 7.27 10.37
CA CYS A 145 -2.86 5.94 10.44
C CYS A 145 -1.76 4.87 10.61
N VAL A 146 -0.66 4.98 9.87
CA VAL A 146 0.45 4.02 9.92
C VAL A 146 1.19 4.04 11.26
N GLU A 147 1.32 5.21 11.90
CA GLU A 147 1.96 5.33 13.22
C GLU A 147 1.31 4.44 14.29
N ASN A 148 0.01 4.11 14.17
CA ASN A 148 -0.67 3.16 15.06
C ASN A 148 -0.08 1.73 14.97
N PHE A 149 0.72 1.41 13.95
CA PHE A 149 1.31 0.08 13.76
C PHE A 149 2.82 0.12 13.93
N THR A 150 3.47 1.06 13.26
CA THR A 150 4.94 1.14 13.20
C THR A 150 5.50 1.91 14.39
N GLY A 151 4.75 2.84 14.97
CA GLY A 151 5.33 3.91 15.79
C GLY A 151 5.89 5.05 14.92
N PRO A 152 6.56 6.04 15.53
CA PRO A 152 6.87 7.32 14.88
C PRO A 152 7.99 7.26 13.82
N ASN A 153 8.83 6.23 13.83
CA ASN A 153 9.96 6.11 12.90
C ASN A 153 9.56 5.30 11.67
N ILE A 154 8.95 5.95 10.69
CA ILE A 154 8.33 5.29 9.55
C ILE A 154 9.29 5.22 8.35
N MET A 155 9.47 4.02 7.80
CA MET A 155 10.18 3.80 6.54
C MET A 155 9.24 3.18 5.51
N ALA A 156 9.14 3.76 4.31
CA ALA A 156 8.48 3.12 3.16
C ALA A 156 9.43 2.12 2.50
N ILE A 157 9.06 0.84 2.49
CA ILE A 157 9.94 -0.28 2.11
C ILE A 157 9.58 -0.91 0.76
N HIS A 158 8.35 -0.73 0.29
CA HIS A 158 7.90 -1.26 -0.99
C HIS A 158 6.70 -0.46 -1.48
N THR A 159 6.78 -0.01 -2.71
CA THR A 159 5.81 0.87 -3.35
C THR A 159 5.29 0.24 -4.62
N MET A 160 3.97 0.21 -4.79
CA MET A 160 3.34 -0.32 -5.99
C MET A 160 2.13 0.50 -6.40
N LEU A 161 1.97 0.71 -7.70
CA LEU A 161 0.74 1.17 -8.31
C LEU A 161 0.24 0.04 -9.20
N ILE A 162 -0.94 -0.47 -8.90
CA ILE A 162 -1.53 -1.62 -9.61
C ILE A 162 -2.59 -1.09 -10.55
N ASN A 163 -2.46 -1.43 -11.84
CA ASN A 163 -3.44 -1.21 -12.88
C ASN A 163 -4.06 -2.54 -13.29
N LYS A 164 -5.17 -2.95 -12.68
CA LYS A 164 -5.77 -4.23 -13.08
C LYS A 164 -6.40 -4.10 -14.47
N PRO A 165 -5.93 -4.86 -15.48
CA PRO A 165 -6.61 -4.90 -16.76
C PRO A 165 -7.96 -5.62 -16.60
N PRO A 166 -8.91 -5.36 -17.50
CA PRO A 166 -10.14 -6.14 -17.57
C PRO A 166 -9.83 -7.63 -17.74
N ASP A 167 -10.53 -8.51 -17.01
CA ASP A 167 -10.44 -9.95 -17.27
C ASP A 167 -11.17 -10.26 -18.58
N ALA A 168 -10.43 -10.69 -19.61
CA ALA A 168 -11.00 -11.11 -20.89
C ALA A 168 -11.68 -12.51 -20.81
N GLY A 169 -11.95 -13.01 -19.59
CA GLY A 169 -12.53 -14.33 -19.34
C GLY A 169 -11.50 -15.45 -19.23
N LYS A 170 -10.20 -15.11 -19.27
CA LYS A 170 -9.09 -16.08 -19.18
C LYS A 170 -8.61 -16.30 -17.74
N LYS A 171 -9.19 -15.63 -16.74
CA LYS A 171 -8.78 -15.67 -15.32
C LYS A 171 -7.32 -15.22 -15.08
N THR A 172 -6.61 -14.74 -16.10
CA THR A 172 -5.18 -14.39 -16.04
C THR A 172 -4.90 -13.14 -15.20
N SER A 173 -5.91 -12.31 -14.95
CA SER A 173 -5.79 -11.12 -14.10
C SER A 173 -6.03 -11.40 -12.60
N ARG A 174 -6.39 -12.66 -12.24
CA ARG A 174 -6.58 -13.04 -10.84
C ARG A 174 -5.26 -12.96 -10.09
N HIS A 175 -5.26 -12.22 -8.99
CA HIS A 175 -4.18 -12.26 -8.02
C HIS A 175 -4.54 -13.33 -6.98
N PRO A 176 -3.82 -14.47 -6.94
CA PRO A 176 -4.10 -15.52 -5.96
C PRO A 176 -4.01 -15.00 -4.52
N LEU A 177 -4.70 -15.69 -3.61
CA LEU A 177 -4.53 -15.44 -2.18
C LEU A 177 -3.06 -15.67 -1.79
N HIS A 178 -2.49 -14.74 -1.05
CA HIS A 178 -1.11 -14.81 -0.59
C HIS A 178 -0.94 -14.05 0.72
N GLN A 179 0.21 -14.24 1.36
CA GLN A 179 0.67 -13.45 2.50
C GLN A 179 1.85 -12.63 2.02
N ASP A 180 1.72 -11.31 2.10
CA ASP A 180 2.74 -10.40 1.59
C ASP A 180 4.11 -10.62 2.20
N LEU A 181 4.16 -11.01 3.48
CA LEU A 181 5.39 -11.27 4.23
C LEU A 181 6.28 -12.32 3.54
N TYR A 182 5.75 -13.16 2.66
CA TYR A 182 6.52 -14.08 1.82
C TYR A 182 7.67 -13.38 1.07
N PHE A 183 7.42 -12.15 0.62
CA PHE A 183 8.36 -11.37 -0.16
C PHE A 183 9.28 -10.48 0.69
N PHE A 184 9.08 -10.43 2.01
CA PHE A 184 9.79 -9.50 2.89
C PHE A 184 10.45 -10.22 4.08
N PRO A 185 11.79 -10.40 4.05
CA PRO A 185 12.53 -11.01 5.16
C PRO A 185 12.75 -10.04 6.33
N MET A 186 11.71 -9.27 6.71
CA MET A 186 11.77 -8.26 7.76
C MET A 186 10.95 -8.66 8.99
N ARG A 187 11.42 -8.27 10.16
CA ARG A 187 10.82 -8.56 11.47
C ARG A 187 10.99 -7.36 12.42
N PRO A 188 10.12 -7.19 13.43
CA PRO A 188 8.99 -8.05 13.77
C PRO A 188 7.77 -7.78 12.86
N VAL A 189 7.02 -8.84 12.55
CA VAL A 189 5.93 -8.82 11.54
C VAL A 189 4.79 -7.88 11.93
N ASN A 190 4.51 -7.75 13.22
CA ASN A 190 3.46 -6.91 13.80
C ASN A 190 3.80 -5.42 13.80
N ARG A 191 4.95 -5.02 13.25
CA ARG A 191 5.35 -3.62 13.03
C ARG A 191 5.50 -3.28 11.55
N ILE A 192 5.04 -4.17 10.67
CA ILE A 192 4.95 -3.94 9.23
C ILE A 192 3.48 -3.78 8.87
N VAL A 193 3.13 -2.72 8.16
CA VAL A 193 1.75 -2.50 7.69
C VAL A 193 1.72 -2.17 6.21
N CYS A 194 0.69 -2.65 5.55
CA CYS A 194 0.37 -2.30 4.18
C CYS A 194 -0.71 -1.23 4.16
N SER A 195 -0.43 -0.10 3.51
CA SER A 195 -1.46 0.84 3.10
C SER A 195 -1.88 0.55 1.67
N TRP A 196 -3.18 0.44 1.42
CA TRP A 196 -3.74 0.27 0.08
C TRP A 196 -4.88 1.26 -0.11
N THR A 197 -4.81 2.05 -1.17
CA THR A 197 -5.83 3.04 -1.51
C THR A 197 -6.40 2.75 -2.89
N ALA A 198 -7.71 2.55 -2.94
CA ALA A 198 -8.45 2.54 -4.19
C ALA A 198 -8.37 3.93 -4.82
N MET A 199 -7.78 4.01 -6.01
CA MET A 199 -7.78 5.24 -6.80
C MET A 199 -9.02 5.31 -7.70
N GLU A 200 -9.93 4.34 -7.66
CA GLU A 200 -11.25 4.40 -8.30
C GLU A 200 -12.27 3.60 -7.47
N HIS A 201 -13.55 3.67 -7.83
CA HIS A 201 -14.54 2.82 -7.20
C HIS A 201 -14.26 1.34 -7.50
N THR A 202 -14.01 0.57 -6.44
CA THR A 202 -13.81 -0.88 -6.51
C THR A 202 -15.06 -1.60 -5.99
N TYR A 203 -15.49 -2.59 -6.75
CA TYR A 203 -16.64 -3.45 -6.50
C TYR A 203 -16.19 -4.90 -6.68
N ARG A 204 -17.06 -5.85 -6.32
CA ARG A 204 -16.75 -7.29 -6.44
C ARG A 204 -16.50 -7.71 -7.89
N ASP A 205 -17.30 -7.19 -8.81
CA ASP A 205 -17.24 -7.50 -10.25
C ASP A 205 -15.93 -7.04 -10.92
N ASN A 206 -15.15 -6.22 -10.22
CA ASN A 206 -14.05 -5.51 -10.83
C ASN A 206 -12.74 -5.59 -10.05
N GLY A 207 -12.67 -6.60 -9.18
CA GLY A 207 -11.43 -7.03 -8.56
C GLY A 207 -11.07 -6.25 -7.30
N CYS A 208 -12.04 -5.94 -6.45
CA CYS A 208 -11.77 -5.49 -5.08
C CYS A 208 -10.88 -6.50 -4.33
N LEU A 209 -10.20 -6.04 -3.28
CA LEU A 209 -9.44 -6.93 -2.41
C LEU A 209 -10.40 -7.93 -1.73
N VAL A 210 -9.90 -9.16 -1.55
CA VAL A 210 -10.52 -10.20 -0.73
C VAL A 210 -9.54 -10.49 0.40
N VAL A 211 -10.07 -10.56 1.61
CA VAL A 211 -9.29 -10.83 2.83
C VAL A 211 -9.97 -11.95 3.61
N LEU A 212 -9.15 -12.74 4.32
CA LEU A 212 -9.61 -13.76 5.26
C LEU A 212 -9.37 -13.23 6.68
N PRO A 213 -10.42 -12.73 7.38
CA PRO A 213 -10.24 -12.09 8.68
C PRO A 213 -9.56 -13.02 9.70
N GLY A 214 -8.69 -12.46 10.54
CA GLY A 214 -8.01 -13.18 11.62
C GLY A 214 -6.79 -14.00 11.20
N THR A 215 -6.59 -14.27 9.90
CA THR A 215 -5.46 -15.07 9.39
C THR A 215 -4.08 -14.47 9.67
N HIS A 216 -3.99 -13.16 9.93
CA HIS A 216 -2.75 -12.50 10.37
C HIS A 216 -2.20 -13.00 11.72
N LYS A 217 -3.03 -13.71 12.52
CA LYS A 217 -2.62 -14.39 13.77
C LYS A 217 -1.96 -15.74 13.53
N GLY A 218 -2.14 -16.29 12.33
CA GLY A 218 -1.59 -17.57 11.94
C GLY A 218 -0.10 -17.53 11.65
N LYS A 219 0.44 -18.70 11.29
CA LYS A 219 1.82 -18.83 10.81
C LYS A 219 1.93 -18.39 9.36
N MET A 220 3.17 -18.29 8.90
CA MET A 220 3.47 -18.16 7.49
C MET A 220 3.17 -19.48 6.79
N GLU A 221 2.30 -19.46 5.78
CA GLU A 221 1.97 -20.63 4.98
C GLU A 221 2.95 -20.82 3.82
N GLN A 222 2.96 -22.01 3.23
CA GLN A 222 3.71 -22.27 2.01
C GLN A 222 3.00 -21.65 0.80
N HIS A 223 3.73 -20.87 0.00
CA HIS A 223 3.20 -20.23 -1.21
C HIS A 223 3.49 -21.09 -2.44
N ILE A 224 2.45 -21.44 -3.18
CA ILE A 224 2.51 -22.05 -4.51
C ILE A 224 1.67 -21.20 -5.46
N TYR A 225 2.10 -21.10 -6.72
CA TYR A 225 1.21 -20.56 -7.74
C TYR A 225 0.16 -21.61 -8.08
N PRO A 226 -1.14 -21.29 -8.00
CA PRO A 226 -2.19 -22.22 -8.36
C PRO A 226 -2.13 -22.56 -9.85
N ASP A 227 -2.34 -23.84 -10.15
CA ASP A 227 -2.58 -24.32 -11.51
C ASP A 227 -4.05 -24.03 -11.85
N TRP A 228 -4.29 -23.00 -12.66
CA TRP A 228 -5.63 -22.60 -13.06
C TRP A 228 -5.99 -23.28 -14.38
N GLU A 229 -6.75 -24.36 -14.32
CA GLU A 229 -7.50 -24.88 -15.49
C GLU A 229 -8.67 -23.95 -15.90
#